data_AF-A0A661PPF9-F1
#
_entry.id   AF-A0A661PPF9-F1
#
_cell.length_a   1.000
_cell.length_b   1.000
_cell.length_c   1.000
_cell.angle_alpha   90.00
_cell.angle_beta   90.00
_cell.angle_gamma   90.00
#
_symmetry.space_group_name_H-M   'P 1'
#
loop_
_entity.id
_entity.type
_entity.pdbx_description
1 polymer ?
#
loop_
_entity_poly.entity_id
_entity_poly.type
_entity_poly.pdbx_seq_one_letter_code
_entity_poly.pdbx_strand_id
1 'polypeptide(L)'
;MKHGCIIYLVGDEPLRDAAMERLIRENGLETTECRVCGSKPLPSIYQAYRELQQRQVTDIACISVRYDDSAGAYVFLEKAMSLDGFADLSILCSPEEMAC
;
A
#
# COMPACT_ATOMS: atom_id res chain seq x y z
N MET A 1 -6.55 -15.75 11.83
CA MET A 1 -6.93 -14.83 10.74
C MET A 1 -5.65 -14.43 10.01
N LYS A 2 -5.68 -14.24 8.69
CA LYS A 2 -4.50 -13.85 7.92
C LYS A 2 -4.52 -12.34 7.69
N HIS A 3 -3.48 -11.66 8.15
CA HIS A 3 -3.29 -10.22 8.01
C HIS A 3 -2.38 -9.91 6.82
N GLY A 4 -2.68 -8.85 6.10
CA GLY A 4 -1.89 -8.36 4.98
C GLY A 4 -1.79 -6.84 4.97
N CYS A 5 -0.86 -6.34 4.17
CA CYS A 5 -0.66 -4.92 4.03
C CYS A 5 -0.46 -4.54 2.56
N ILE A 6 -0.94 -3.37 2.17
CA ILE A 6 -0.61 -2.74 0.90
C ILE A 6 0.23 -1.52 1.24
N ILE A 7 1.48 -1.48 0.77
CA ILE A 7 2.36 -0.33 0.92
C ILE A 7 2.26 0.49 -0.37
N TYR A 8 1.60 1.63 -0.29
CA TYR A 8 1.42 2.55 -1.40
C TYR A 8 2.52 3.62 -1.38
N LEU A 9 3.37 3.63 -2.41
CA LEU A 9 4.34 4.70 -2.60
C LEU A 9 3.67 5.92 -3.24
N VAL A 10 3.67 7.01 -2.50
CA VAL A 10 3.20 8.31 -2.96
C VAL A 10 4.33 9.04 -3.68
N GLY A 11 4.05 9.46 -4.91
CA GLY A 11 4.99 10.15 -5.78
C GLY A 11 5.26 9.37 -7.06
N ASP A 12 6.08 9.95 -7.93
CA ASP A 12 6.47 9.35 -9.23
C ASP A 12 7.90 8.78 -9.19
N GLU A 13 8.43 8.60 -7.98
CA GLU A 13 9.80 8.18 -7.77
C GLU A 13 9.94 6.65 -7.88
N PRO A 14 11.09 6.15 -8.36
CA PRO A 14 11.35 4.73 -8.40
C PRO A 14 11.40 4.14 -6.98
N LEU A 15 10.92 2.90 -6.85
CA LEU A 15 11.05 2.13 -5.62
C LEU A 15 12.54 1.96 -5.28
N ARG A 16 12.90 2.31 -4.04
CA ARG A 16 14.24 2.09 -3.48
C ARG A 16 14.20 0.85 -2.59
N ASP A 17 14.45 -0.32 -3.18
CA ASP A 17 14.27 -1.64 -2.54
C ASP A 17 14.94 -1.72 -1.16
N ALA A 18 16.20 -1.33 -1.05
CA ALA A 18 16.94 -1.40 0.23
C ALA A 18 16.34 -0.52 1.33
N ALA A 19 15.70 0.59 0.98
CA ALA A 19 15.00 1.44 1.94
C ALA A 19 13.62 0.88 2.30
N MET A 20 12.94 0.24 1.34
CA MET A 20 11.65 -0.41 1.56
C MET A 20 11.79 -1.65 2.44
N GLU A 21 12.79 -2.50 2.19
CA GLU A 21 13.09 -3.66 3.03
C GLU A 21 13.39 -3.24 4.48
N ARG A 22 14.10 -2.11 4.65
CA ARG A 22 14.37 -1.54 5.95
C ARG A 22 13.09 -1.11 6.66
N LEU A 23 12.21 -0.38 5.96
CA LEU A 23 10.90 0.01 6.49
C LEU A 23 10.09 -1.21 6.93
N ILE A 24 10.00 -2.24 6.09
CA ILE A 24 9.24 -3.47 6.37
C ILE A 24 9.78 -4.16 7.64
N ARG A 25 11.11 -4.28 7.75
CA ARG A 25 11.75 -4.94 8.89
C ARG A 25 11.59 -4.13 10.18
N GLU A 26 11.88 -2.84 10.14
CA GLU A 26 11.85 -1.96 11.32
C GLU A 26 10.44 -1.81 11.90
N ASN A 27 9.40 -2.00 11.08
CA ASN A 27 8.00 -1.92 11.49
C ASN A 27 7.33 -3.29 11.67
N GLY A 28 8.09 -4.39 11.65
CA GLY A 28 7.57 -5.75 11.89
C GLY A 28 6.60 -6.27 10.82
N LEU A 29 6.59 -5.66 9.62
CA LEU A 29 5.70 -6.03 8.51
C LEU A 29 6.15 -7.31 7.78
N GLU A 30 7.32 -7.86 8.10
CA GLU A 30 7.87 -9.08 7.49
C GLU A 30 7.02 -10.34 7.73
N THR A 31 6.23 -10.35 8.81
CA THR A 31 5.29 -11.43 9.14
C THR A 31 3.92 -11.28 8.48
N THR A 32 3.71 -10.16 7.79
CA THR A 32 2.46 -9.76 7.14
C THR A 32 2.57 -9.98 5.64
N GLU A 33 1.52 -10.49 5.00
CA GLU A 33 1.51 -10.58 3.53
C GLU A 33 1.41 -9.17 2.93
N CYS A 34 2.55 -8.63 2.49
CA CYS A 34 2.62 -7.26 1.98
C CYS A 34 2.75 -7.18 0.46
N ARG A 35 2.03 -6.25 -0.15
CA ARG A 35 2.15 -5.87 -1.56
C ARG A 35 2.58 -4.41 -1.66
N VAL A 36 3.63 -4.15 -2.43
CA VAL A 36 4.13 -2.79 -2.66
C VAL A 36 3.57 -2.29 -3.99
N CYS A 37 2.96 -1.10 -3.98
CA CYS A 37 2.32 -0.49 -5.15
C CYS A 37 2.92 0.90 -5.37
N GLY A 38 3.46 1.16 -6.56
CA GLY A 38 4.14 2.43 -6.91
C GLY A 38 3.40 3.29 -7.94
N SER A 39 3.74 4.58 -7.92
CA SER A 39 3.46 5.67 -8.88
C SER A 39 2.48 5.38 -10.03
N LYS A 40 1.19 5.55 -9.71
CA LYS A 40 0.00 5.56 -10.58
C LYS A 40 -0.24 4.35 -11.51
N PRO A 41 -1.50 3.90 -11.67
CA PRO A 41 -2.72 4.42 -11.04
C PRO A 41 -3.24 3.49 -9.92
N LEU A 42 -4.32 3.91 -9.26
CA LEU A 42 -5.13 3.19 -8.27
C LEU A 42 -5.52 1.73 -8.63
N PRO A 43 -5.60 1.30 -9.92
CA PRO A 43 -5.72 -0.10 -10.28
C PRO A 43 -4.64 -1.00 -9.67
N SER A 44 -3.44 -0.47 -9.40
CA SER A 44 -2.38 -1.22 -8.73
C SER A 44 -2.72 -1.59 -7.28
N ILE A 45 -3.40 -0.71 -6.53
CA ILE A 45 -3.88 -0.97 -5.17
C ILE A 45 -5.01 -2.00 -5.21
N TYR A 46 -5.95 -1.84 -6.14
CA TYR A 46 -7.05 -2.80 -6.30
C TYR A 46 -6.55 -4.19 -6.71
N GLN A 47 -5.57 -4.26 -7.62
CA GLN A 47 -4.91 -5.50 -7.99
C GLN A 47 -4.23 -6.15 -6.79
N ALA A 48 -3.45 -5.38 -6.01
CA ALA A 48 -2.81 -5.87 -4.81
C ALA A 48 -3.81 -6.39 -3.77
N TYR A 49 -4.93 -5.68 -3.59
CA TYR A 49 -6.02 -6.12 -2.73
C TYR A 49 -6.63 -7.44 -3.21
N ARG A 50 -6.95 -7.57 -4.51
CA ARG A 50 -7.48 -8.82 -5.06
C ARG A 50 -6.51 -9.99 -4.93
N GLU A 51 -5.22 -9.76 -5.13
CA GLU A 51 -4.18 -10.79 -4.97
C GLU A 51 -4.09 -11.26 -3.51
N LEU A 52 -4.19 -10.34 -2.54
CA LEU A 52 -4.23 -10.68 -1.12
C LEU A 52 -5.51 -11.45 -0.75
N GLN A 53 -6.67 -11.04 -1.28
CA GLN A 53 -7.92 -11.78 -1.08
C GLN A 53 -7.86 -13.20 -1.65
N GLN A 54 -7.26 -13.39 -2.84
CA GLN A 54 -7.07 -14.72 -3.42
C GLN A 54 -6.23 -15.64 -2.53
N ARG A 55 -5.34 -15.08 -1.71
CA ARG A 55 -4.52 -15.79 -0.72
C ARG A 55 -5.21 -15.97 0.63
N GLN A 56 -6.50 -15.63 0.71
CA GLN A 56 -7.33 -15.70 1.91
C GLN A 56 -6.88 -14.74 3.02
N VAL A 57 -6.21 -13.65 2.65
CA VAL A 57 -5.97 -12.52 3.55
C VAL A 57 -7.30 -11.78 3.72
N THR A 58 -7.70 -11.59 4.96
CA THR A 58 -9.05 -11.09 5.32
C THR A 58 -9.01 -9.74 6.02
N ASP A 59 -7.86 -9.39 6.61
CA ASP A 59 -7.61 -8.10 7.22
C ASP A 59 -6.43 -7.45 6.49
N ILE A 60 -6.71 -6.40 5.69
CA ILE A 60 -5.75 -5.78 4.78
C ILE A 60 -5.65 -4.29 5.12
N ALA A 61 -4.50 -3.87 5.66
CA ALA A 61 -4.21 -2.46 5.91
C ALA A 61 -3.59 -1.78 4.67
N CYS A 62 -3.97 -0.53 4.38
CA CYS A 62 -3.29 0.26 3.35
C CYS A 62 -2.45 1.36 3.99
N ILE A 63 -1.14 1.32 3.71
CA ILE A 63 -0.14 2.17 4.33
C ILE A 63 0.48 3.04 3.25
N SER A 64 0.28 4.34 3.36
CA SER A 64 0.88 5.31 2.43
C SER A 64 2.26 5.74 2.92
N VAL A 65 3.25 5.67 2.05
CA VAL A 65 4.63 6.06 2.36
C VAL A 65 5.19 6.98 1.28
N ARG A 66 6.10 7.85 1.66
CA ARG A 66 6.88 8.68 0.73
C ARG A 66 8.35 8.51 1.03
N TYR A 67 9.20 8.52 0.01
CA TYR A 67 10.62 8.57 0.24
C TYR A 67 11.04 9.98 0.66
N ASP A 68 11.79 10.09 1.75
CA ASP A 68 12.40 11.34 2.19
C ASP A 68 13.89 11.29 1.85
N ASP A 69 14.29 12.06 0.84
CA ASP A 69 15.70 12.16 0.41
C ASP A 69 16.63 12.73 1.47
N SER A 70 16.12 13.58 2.37
CA SER A 70 16.93 14.16 3.44
C SER A 70 17.21 13.15 4.55
N ALA A 71 16.23 12.29 4.84
CA ALA A 71 16.38 11.19 5.81
C ALA A 71 16.97 9.91 5.19
N GLY A 72 16.96 9.79 3.86
CA GLY A 72 17.35 8.58 3.15
C GLY A 72 16.43 7.39 3.43
N ALA A 73 15.18 7.63 3.81
CA ALA A 73 14.26 6.62 4.32
C ALA A 73 12.81 6.85 3.85
N TYR A 74 12.00 5.79 3.85
CA TYR A 74 10.55 5.94 3.70
C TYR A 74 9.94 6.44 5.00
N VAL A 75 9.06 7.44 4.89
CA VAL A 75 8.27 7.95 6.01
C VAL A 75 6.80 7.60 5.79
N PHE A 76 6.14 7.20 6.88
CA PHE A 76 4.69 7.02 6.86
C PHE A 76 4.02 8.38 6.70
N LEU A 77 3.05 8.44 5.79
CA LEU A 77 2.15 9.57 5.71
C LEU A 77 0.99 9.27 6.67
N GLU A 78 0.63 10.22 7.53
CA GLU A 78 -0.36 10.07 8.62
C GLU A 78 -1.78 9.61 8.20
N LYS A 79 -2.00 9.31 6.92
CA LYS A 79 -3.20 8.63 6.44
C LYS A 79 -2.93 7.13 6.29
N ALA A 80 -2.88 6.42 7.42
CA ALA A 80 -3.16 4.99 7.41
C ALA A 80 -4.67 4.84 7.19
N MET A 81 -5.07 4.36 6.01
CA MET A 81 -6.49 4.10 5.71
C MET A 81 -6.74 2.62 6.00
N SER A 82 -7.62 2.36 6.97
CA SER A 82 -8.22 1.03 7.11
C SER A 82 -9.05 0.79 5.84
N LEU A 83 -8.79 -0.29 5.10
CA LEU A 83 -9.63 -0.69 3.97
C LEU A 83 -10.68 -1.68 4.50
N ASP A 84 -11.62 -1.18 5.29
CA ASP A 84 -12.73 -1.99 5.78
C ASP A 84 -13.81 -2.12 4.68
N GLY A 85 -13.53 -3.00 3.72
CA GLY A 85 -14.48 -3.40 2.68
C GLY A 85 -14.62 -2.43 1.50
N PHE A 86 -15.42 -2.87 0.53
CA PHE A 86 -15.65 -2.25 -0.79
C PHE A 86 -16.06 -0.76 -0.75
N ALA A 87 -16.37 -0.21 0.44
CA ALA A 87 -16.87 1.14 0.66
C ALA A 87 -15.78 2.24 0.74
N ASP A 88 -14.52 1.91 1.04
CA ASP A 88 -13.45 2.92 1.20
C ASP A 88 -12.61 3.18 -0.05
N LEU A 89 -12.68 2.30 -1.06
CA LEU A 89 -12.01 2.52 -2.34
C LEU A 89 -12.72 3.58 -3.20
N SER A 90 -14.04 3.74 -3.05
CA SER A 90 -14.83 4.77 -3.76
C SER A 90 -14.60 6.19 -3.24
N ILE A 91 -14.01 6.34 -2.04
CA ILE A 91 -13.57 7.63 -1.48
C ILE A 91 -12.23 8.07 -2.10
N LEU A 92 -11.53 7.16 -2.79
CA LEU A 92 -10.23 7.41 -3.40
C LEU A 92 -10.28 7.69 -4.91
N CYS A 93 -11.44 7.57 -5.54
CA CYS A 93 -11.59 7.71 -6.99
C CYS A 93 -12.77 8.63 -7.35
N SER A 94 -12.65 9.44 -8.39
CA SER A 94 -13.83 9.88 -9.13
C SER A 94 -14.42 8.69 -9.91
N PRO A 95 -15.73 8.66 -10.20
CA PRO A 95 -16.35 7.60 -11.00
C PRO A 95 -15.67 7.38 -12.36
N GLU A 96 -14.98 8.40 -12.89
CA GLU A 96 -14.25 8.35 -14.15
C GLU A 96 -12.97 7.49 -14.05
N GLU A 97 -12.35 7.42 -12.86
CA GLU A 97 -11.11 6.64 -12.63
C GLU A 97 -11.38 5.14 -12.41
N MET A 98 -12.63 4.77 -12.10
CA MET A 98 -13.06 3.36 -12.00
C MET A 98 -13.46 2.74 -13.35
N ALA A 99 -13.58 3.54 -14.41
CA ALA A 99 -14.13 3.12 -15.70
C ALA A 99 -13.07 2.65 -16.73
N CYS A 100 -11.79 2.55 -16.34
CA CYS A 100 -10.72 2.03 -17.19
C CYS A 100 -10.46 0.53 -17.00
#